data_AF-A0A2S2PFS7-F1
#
_entry.id   AF-A0A2S2PFS7-F1
#
_cell.length_a   1.000
_cell.length_b   1.000
_cell.length_c   1.000
_cell.angle_alpha   90.00
_cell.angle_beta   90.00
_cell.angle_gamma   90.00
#
_symmetry.space_group_name_H-M   'P 1'
#
loop_
_entity.id
_entity.type
_entity.pdbx_description
1 polymer ?
#
loop_
_entity_poly.entity_id
_entity_poly.type
_entity_poly.pdbx_seq_one_letter_code
_entity_poly.pdbx_strand_id
1 'polypeptide(L)'
;MALSMDLLTVNKIAFFEKINELINDKNYSHNAKIVSKRFKDRQVSPSEMVNYWFDYVLRHNGAYHLNSKALKLTWCQYLLLDIIIVVVTLLIVFSYFTYYILFHWFQNYTKGL
;
A
#
# COMPACT_ATOMS: atom_id res chain seq x y z
N MET A 1 -3.29 -2.82 -21.56
CA MET A 1 -2.71 -1.56 -21.05
C MET A 1 -3.84 -0.55 -20.95
N ALA A 2 -3.91 0.24 -19.88
CA ALA A 2 -4.96 1.24 -19.70
C ALA A 2 -4.39 2.65 -19.93
N LEU A 3 -5.20 3.55 -20.47
CA LEU A 3 -4.86 4.97 -20.54
C LEU A 3 -5.06 5.59 -19.15
N SER A 4 -4.00 6.15 -18.59
CA SER A 4 -4.05 6.91 -17.34
C SER A 4 -3.98 8.40 -17.63
N MET A 5 -4.83 9.18 -16.96
CA MET A 5 -4.84 10.63 -17.05
C MET A 5 -5.08 11.20 -15.65
N ASP A 6 -4.32 12.23 -15.29
CA ASP A 6 -4.52 12.91 -14.01
C ASP A 6 -5.77 13.80 -14.09
N LEU A 7 -6.66 13.63 -13.12
CA LEU A 7 -7.94 14.32 -13.06
C LEU A 7 -7.79 15.80 -12.69
N LEU A 8 -6.72 16.16 -11.98
CA LEU A 8 -6.48 17.54 -11.55
C LEU A 8 -5.92 18.43 -12.67
N THR A 9 -5.39 17.82 -13.73
CA THR A 9 -4.72 18.51 -14.85
C THR A 9 -5.41 18.26 -16.20
N VAL A 10 -6.61 17.66 -16.20
CA VAL A 10 -7.33 17.26 -17.41
C VAL A 10 -7.78 18.47 -18.24
N ASN A 11 -7.46 18.46 -19.54
CA ASN A 11 -7.95 19.44 -20.51
C ASN A 11 -8.95 18.76 -21.48
N LYS A 12 -9.98 19.49 -21.93
CA LYS A 12 -10.99 19.02 -22.90
C LYS A 12 -10.37 18.43 -24.18
N ILE A 13 -9.33 19.08 -24.71
CA ILE A 13 -8.68 18.65 -25.96
C ILE A 13 -7.96 17.30 -25.74
N ALA A 14 -7.09 17.23 -24.74
CA ALA A 14 -6.36 16.01 -24.38
C ALA A 14 -7.31 14.85 -24.03
N PHE A 15 -8.42 15.13 -23.34
CA PHE A 15 -9.44 14.14 -23.03
C PHE A 15 -10.11 13.57 -24.30
N PHE A 16 -10.49 14.45 -25.23
CA PHE A 16 -11.10 14.04 -26.50
C PHE A 16 -10.14 13.20 -27.34
N GLU A 17 -8.86 13.59 -27.42
CA GLU A 17 -7.82 12.83 -28.10
C GLU A 17 -7.67 11.42 -27.51
N LYS A 18 -7.65 11.30 -26.17
CA LYS A 18 -7.53 10.01 -25.48
C LYS A 18 -8.75 9.12 -25.68
N ILE A 19 -9.96 9.67 -25.71
CA ILE A 19 -11.17 8.91 -26.05
C ILE A 19 -11.10 8.44 -27.51
N ASN A 20 -10.70 9.32 -28.42
CA ASN A 20 -10.60 8.98 -29.83
C ASN A 20 -9.56 7.87 -30.06
N GLU A 21 -8.42 7.93 -29.35
CA GLU A 21 -7.42 6.86 -29.32
C GLU A 21 -8.03 5.53 -28.81
N LEU A 22 -8.75 5.57 -27.68
CA LEU A 22 -9.37 4.39 -27.07
C LEU A 22 -10.38 3.70 -27.98
N ILE A 23 -11.19 4.47 -28.71
CA ILE A 23 -12.24 3.95 -29.60
C ILE A 23 -11.64 3.38 -30.89
N ASN A 24 -10.63 4.05 -31.46
CA ASN A 24 -10.07 3.66 -32.75
C ASN A 24 -9.05 2.51 -32.66
N ASP A 25 -8.29 2.43 -31.56
CA ASP A 25 -7.34 1.34 -31.37
C ASP A 25 -8.02 0.08 -30.77
N LYS A 26 -8.18 -0.93 -31.62
CA LYS A 26 -8.78 -2.22 -31.28
C LYS A 26 -7.98 -2.99 -30.22
N ASN A 27 -6.70 -2.70 -30.02
CA ASN A 27 -5.87 -3.35 -29.00
C ASN A 27 -6.44 -3.14 -27.59
N TYR A 28 -7.02 -1.96 -27.30
CA TYR A 28 -7.65 -1.70 -26.01
C TYR A 28 -8.85 -2.63 -25.76
N SER A 29 -9.75 -2.74 -26.74
CA SER A 29 -10.91 -3.65 -26.67
C SER A 29 -10.50 -5.12 -26.60
N HIS A 30 -9.51 -5.52 -27.40
CA HIS A 30 -9.00 -6.90 -27.40
C HIS A 30 -8.40 -7.28 -26.05
N ASN A 31 -7.53 -6.43 -25.50
CA ASN A 31 -6.94 -6.63 -24.18
C ASN A 31 -8.00 -6.64 -23.07
N ALA A 32 -8.99 -5.74 -23.13
CA ALA A 32 -10.10 -5.74 -22.19
C ALA A 32 -10.90 -7.04 -22.22
N LYS A 33 -11.14 -7.62 -23.40
CA LYS A 33 -11.79 -8.94 -23.54
C LYS A 33 -10.94 -10.07 -22.98
N ILE A 34 -9.63 -10.07 -23.21
CA ILE A 34 -8.72 -11.08 -22.62
C ILE A 34 -8.76 -11.00 -21.09
N VAL A 35 -8.67 -9.81 -20.52
CA VAL A 35 -8.73 -9.61 -19.07
C VAL A 35 -10.10 -10.03 -18.54
N SER A 36 -11.19 -9.66 -19.23
CA SER A 36 -12.55 -10.08 -18.86
C SER A 36 -12.69 -11.60 -18.87
N LYS A 37 -12.15 -12.28 -19.89
CA LYS A 37 -12.15 -13.74 -19.97
C LYS A 37 -11.41 -14.36 -18.79
N ARG A 38 -10.19 -13.90 -18.49
CA ARG A 38 -9.41 -14.37 -17.32
C ARG A 38 -10.12 -14.12 -15.99
N PHE A 39 -10.77 -12.97 -15.82
CA PHE A 39 -11.52 -12.67 -14.58
C PHE A 39 -12.77 -13.55 -14.41
N LYS A 40 -13.39 -13.96 -15.53
CA LYS A 40 -14.53 -14.88 -15.54
C LYS A 40 -14.11 -16.35 -15.48
N ASP A 41 -12.83 -16.63 -15.75
CA ASP A 41 -12.23 -17.97 -15.70
C ASP A 41 -11.97 -18.37 -14.24
N ARG A 42 -13.04 -18.74 -13.55
CA ARG A 42 -13.03 -19.22 -12.17
C ARG A 42 -13.95 -20.42 -12.06
N GLN A 43 -13.62 -21.33 -11.14
CA GLN A 43 -14.34 -22.59 -10.95
C GLN A 43 -15.78 -22.39 -10.44
N VAL A 44 -16.02 -21.33 -9.66
CA VAL A 44 -17.30 -21.07 -9.00
C VAL A 44 -17.85 -19.72 -9.45
N SER A 45 -19.15 -19.65 -9.76
CA SER A 45 -19.77 -18.39 -10.16
C SER A 45 -19.78 -17.37 -9.00
N PRO A 46 -19.77 -16.05 -9.28
CA PRO A 46 -19.86 -15.04 -8.23
C PRO A 46 -21.10 -15.20 -7.34
N SER A 47 -22.24 -15.56 -7.92
CA SER A 47 -23.50 -15.74 -7.21
C SER A 47 -23.42 -16.89 -6.21
N GLU A 48 -22.90 -18.04 -6.63
CA GLU A 48 -22.74 -19.20 -5.75
C GLU A 48 -21.72 -18.92 -4.65
N MET A 49 -20.62 -18.23 -4.98
CA MET A 49 -19.61 -17.82 -4.00
C MET A 49 -20.19 -16.90 -2.92
N VAL A 50 -21.00 -15.91 -3.32
CA VAL A 50 -21.65 -14.99 -2.38
C VAL A 50 -22.63 -15.75 -1.48
N ASN A 51 -23.47 -16.62 -2.04
CA ASN A 51 -24.40 -17.44 -1.25
C ASN A 51 -23.65 -18.33 -0.25
N TYR A 52 -22.57 -18.98 -0.68
CA TYR A 52 -21.74 -19.81 0.18
C TYR A 52 -21.18 -19.02 1.37
N TRP A 53 -20.57 -17.85 1.12
CA TRP A 53 -20.00 -17.03 2.19
C TRP A 53 -21.06 -16.42 3.09
N PHE A 54 -22.23 -16.08 2.54
CA PHE A 54 -23.37 -15.61 3.33
C PHE A 54 -23.83 -16.69 4.32
N ASP A 55 -24.06 -17.91 3.86
CA ASP A 55 -24.44 -19.02 4.73
C ASP A 55 -23.32 -19.36 5.72
N TYR A 56 -22.06 -19.24 5.30
CA TYR A 56 -20.92 -19.45 6.18
C TYR A 56 -20.92 -18.46 7.35
N VAL A 57 -21.16 -17.17 7.08
CA VAL A 57 -21.25 -16.13 8.10
C VAL A 57 -22.42 -16.38 9.05
N LEU A 58 -23.57 -16.80 8.52
CA LEU A 58 -24.74 -17.17 9.34
C LEU A 58 -24.44 -18.36 10.25
N ARG A 59 -23.82 -19.44 9.73
CA ARG A 59 -23.46 -20.63 10.52
C ARG A 59 -22.44 -20.35 11.62
N HIS A 60 -21.61 -19.30 11.46
CA HIS A 60 -20.53 -18.96 12.39
C HIS A 60 -20.77 -17.63 13.12
N ASN A 61 -22.05 -17.24 13.30
CA ASN A 61 -22.46 -16.07 14.09
C ASN A 61 -21.66 -14.80 13.75
N GLY A 62 -21.52 -14.47 12.45
CA GLY A 62 -20.79 -13.29 12.01
C GLY A 62 -19.32 -13.53 11.64
N ALA A 63 -18.85 -14.77 11.68
CA ALA A 63 -17.50 -15.20 11.27
C ALA A 63 -16.40 -14.27 11.82
N TYR A 64 -16.38 -14.06 13.14
CA TYR A 64 -15.46 -13.13 13.80
C TYR A 64 -13.96 -13.37 13.51
N HIS A 65 -13.62 -14.57 13.05
CA HIS A 65 -12.27 -14.94 12.63
C HIS A 65 -11.90 -14.47 11.21
N LEU A 66 -12.88 -14.15 10.35
CA LEU A 66 -12.66 -13.52 9.04
C LEU A 66 -12.45 -12.01 9.14
N ASN A 67 -12.88 -11.40 10.25
CA ASN A 67 -12.62 -9.99 10.50
C ASN A 67 -11.12 -9.74 10.65
N SER A 68 -10.63 -8.71 9.97
CA SER A 68 -9.24 -8.29 10.13
C SER A 68 -8.96 -7.97 11.59
N LYS A 69 -7.94 -8.62 12.17
CA LYS A 69 -7.48 -8.35 13.53
C LYS A 69 -7.03 -6.89 13.71
N ALA A 70 -6.73 -6.19 12.61
CA ALA A 70 -6.38 -4.78 12.61
C ALA A 70 -7.47 -3.90 13.27
N LEU A 71 -8.75 -4.27 13.17
CA LEU A 71 -9.86 -3.51 13.75
C LEU A 71 -9.91 -3.59 15.28
N LYS A 72 -9.21 -4.55 15.89
CA LYS A 72 -9.14 -4.75 17.34
C LYS A 72 -7.83 -4.27 17.95
N LEU A 73 -6.93 -3.69 17.14
CA LEU A 73 -5.66 -3.17 17.65
C LEU A 73 -5.90 -1.90 18.47
N THR A 74 -5.21 -1.80 19.60
CA THR A 74 -5.14 -0.54 20.35
C THR A 74 -4.41 0.51 19.51
N TRP A 75 -4.71 1.78 19.74
CA TRP A 75 -4.08 2.89 19.01
C TRP A 75 -2.55 2.83 19.05
N CYS A 76 -1.97 2.39 20.16
CA CYS A 76 -0.53 2.21 20.31
C CYS A 76 0.06 1.14 19.38
N GLN A 77 -0.63 0.00 19.21
CA GLN A 77 -0.20 -1.08 18.31
C GLN A 77 -0.42 -0.71 16.85
N TYR A 78 -1.52 -0.01 16.56
CA TYR A 78 -1.81 0.48 15.22
C TYR A 78 -0.75 1.48 14.73
N LEU A 79 -0.27 2.35 15.61
CA LEU A 79 0.77 3.34 15.30
C LEU A 79 2.21 2.81 15.51
N LEU A 80 2.40 1.58 15.98
CA LEU A 80 3.73 0.99 16.23
C LEU A 80 4.61 1.90 17.09
N LEU A 81 4.04 2.50 18.15
CA LEU A 81 4.73 3.47 19.01
C LEU A 81 6.00 2.89 19.66
N ASP A 82 5.99 1.59 19.96
CA ASP A 82 7.14 0.84 20.45
C ASP A 82 8.32 0.91 19.49
N ILE A 83 8.08 0.71 18.19
CA ILE A 83 9.11 0.79 17.15
C ILE A 83 9.64 2.21 17.01
N ILE A 84 8.75 3.21 17.05
CA ILE A 84 9.14 4.63 16.96
C ILE A 84 10.09 4.98 18.12
N ILE A 85 9.75 4.58 19.35
CA ILE A 85 10.59 4.85 20.52
C ILE A 85 11.97 4.19 20.37
N VAL A 86 12.03 2.93 19.94
CA VAL A 86 13.31 2.23 19.71
C VAL A 86 14.16 2.94 18.66
N VAL A 87 13.56 3.33 17.53
CA VAL A 87 14.27 4.04 16.45
C VAL A 87 14.79 5.39 16.93
N VAL A 88 13.97 6.18 17.62
CA VAL A 88 14.39 7.48 18.18
C VAL A 88 15.53 7.31 19.19
N THR A 89 15.44 6.31 20.06
CA THR A 89 16.49 6.03 21.06
C THR A 89 17.82 5.67 20.37
N LEU A 90 17.78 4.83 19.34
CA LEU A 90 18.97 4.46 18.58
C LEU A 90 19.61 5.68 17.89
N LEU A 91 18.80 6.57 17.30
CA LEU A 91 19.29 7.80 16.67
C LEU A 91 19.96 8.74 17.68
N ILE A 92 19.39 8.90 18.88
CA ILE A 92 19.98 9.72 19.94
C ILE A 92 21.31 9.13 20.40
N VAL A 93 21.37 7.82 20.65
CA VAL A 93 22.61 7.14 21.07
C VAL A 93 23.68 7.27 20.00
N PHE A 94 23.33 7.07 18.73
CA PHE A 94 24.26 7.23 17.61
C PHE A 94 24.77 8.67 17.48
N SER A 95 23.88 9.66 17.60
CA SER A 95 24.27 11.07 17.58
C SER A 95 25.18 11.43 18.75
N TYR A 96 24.90 10.91 19.95
CA TYR A 96 25.76 11.14 21.12
C TYR A 96 27.14 10.49 20.94
N PHE A 97 27.17 9.26 20.42
CA PHE A 97 28.41 8.53 20.18
C PHE A 97 29.32 9.22 19.16
N THR A 98 28.75 9.70 18.05
CA THR A 98 29.50 10.44 17.04
C THR A 98 30.05 11.77 17.60
N TYR A 99 29.24 12.51 18.37
CA TYR A 99 29.69 13.72 19.06
C TYR A 99 30.84 13.43 20.04
N TYR A 100 30.72 12.36 20.84
CA TYR A 100 31.73 11.96 21.81
C TYR A 100 33.07 11.62 21.14
N ILE A 101 33.04 10.86 20.03
CA ILE A 101 34.24 10.53 19.27
C ILE A 101 34.91 11.80 18.72
N LEU A 102 34.14 12.68 18.10
CA LEU A 102 34.67 13.93 17.53
C LEU A 102 35.29 14.83 18.60
N PHE A 103 34.63 14.95 19.76
CA PHE A 103 35.13 15.73 20.89
C PHE A 103 36.42 15.15 21.47
N HIS A 104 36.46 13.84 21.68
CA HIS A 104 37.65 13.16 22.19
C HIS A 104 38.82 13.23 21.20
N TRP A 105 38.54 13.09 19.90
CA TRP A 105 39.52 13.28 18.84
C TRP A 105 40.08 14.71 18.87
N PHE A 106 39.23 15.73 18.92
CA PHE A 106 39.65 17.13 19.05
C PHE A 106 40.54 17.40 20.29
N GLN A 107 40.21 16.80 21.44
CA GLN A 107 41.06 16.90 22.63
C GLN A 107 42.44 16.24 22.46
N ASN A 108 42.51 15.12 21.75
CA ASN A 108 43.80 14.48 21.47
C ASN A 108 44.64 15.26 20.46
N TYR A 109 44.01 15.92 19.48
CA TYR A 109 44.70 16.79 18.52
C TYR A 109 45.30 18.03 19.20
N THR A 110 44.59 18.62 20.16
CA THR A 110 45.05 19.81 20.90
C THR A 110 46.16 19.52 21.90
N LYS A 111 46.31 18.26 22.39
CA LYS A 111 47.43 17.85 23.26
C LYS A 111 48.70 17.45 22.50
N GLY A 112 48.60 17.26 21.19
CA GLY A 112 49.73 16.88 20.31
C GLY A 112 50.40 18.06 19.59
N LEU A 113 49.93 19.28 19.82
CA LEU A 113 50.55 20.56 19.43
C LEU A 113 51.30 21.14 20.64
#